data_AF-A0A958JW42-F1
#
_entry.id   AF-A0A958JW42-F1
#
_cell.length_a   1.000
_cell.length_b   1.000
_cell.length_c   1.000
_cell.angle_alpha   90.00
_cell.angle_beta   90.00
_cell.angle_gamma   90.00
#
_symmetry.space_group_name_H-M   'P 1'
#
loop_
_entity.id
_entity.type
_entity.pdbx_description
1 polymer ?
#
loop_
_entity_poly.entity_id
_entity_poly.type
_entity_poly.pdbx_seq_one_letter_code
_entity_poly.pdbx_strand_id
1 'polypeptide(L)'
;MSLPALQPDSSPDSTSKKLPPMLRQYVEYKEQYADCLIFFQVGDFYELFFDDAVTVAQELNLTLTSRDKNSPNPIPMCGVPVAVIDNYVERLVDLKYSVALISQCSLPQPGKGMVDRKLDRIVTPAVRVTGGADGASTGTTLAAVVVDSEDRYNLVFGEVESGILHVRDSLPFDLLQQELARIAPEEVVLPRTHGERTLDLRTNWVRLLVGRLIHASIKYRPEDYMQRCSIATRSLAGVRGYASL
;
A
#
# COMPACT_ATOMS: atom_id res chain seq x y z
N MET A 1 -36.42 7.93 -35.04
CA MET A 1 -35.83 8.71 -33.93
C MET A 1 -34.61 7.93 -33.46
N SER A 2 -33.43 8.37 -33.89
CA SER A 2 -32.17 7.67 -33.64
C SER A 2 -31.42 8.36 -32.50
N LEU A 3 -31.04 7.60 -31.48
CA LEU A 3 -30.21 8.04 -30.37
C LEU A 3 -28.83 8.48 -30.89
N PRO A 4 -28.27 9.62 -30.41
CA PRO A 4 -26.90 9.99 -30.77
C PRO A 4 -25.90 9.14 -29.99
N ALA A 5 -24.85 8.72 -30.69
CA ALA A 5 -23.74 7.95 -30.16
C ALA A 5 -22.89 8.78 -29.17
N LEU A 6 -22.54 8.19 -28.02
CA LEU A 6 -21.51 8.69 -27.13
C LEU A 6 -20.14 8.57 -27.82
N GLN A 7 -19.47 9.69 -28.04
CA GLN A 7 -18.06 9.71 -28.44
C GLN A 7 -17.15 9.55 -27.20
N PRO A 8 -16.04 8.81 -27.32
CA PRO A 8 -15.05 8.68 -26.26
C PRO A 8 -13.97 9.76 -26.44
N ASP A 9 -13.97 10.79 -25.61
CA ASP A 9 -12.79 11.64 -25.47
C ASP A 9 -12.73 12.23 -24.06
N SER A 10 -11.96 11.56 -23.21
CA SER A 10 -11.43 12.18 -22.00
C SER A 10 -10.04 11.62 -21.74
N SER A 11 -9.07 12.25 -22.39
CA SER A 11 -7.66 12.19 -22.03
C SER A 11 -7.46 12.67 -20.56
N PRO A 12 -6.46 12.15 -19.82
CA PRO A 12 -6.40 12.24 -18.36
C PRO A 12 -5.93 13.60 -17.79
N ASP A 13 -5.79 14.63 -18.63
CA ASP A 13 -4.99 15.82 -18.29
C ASP A 13 -5.79 17.07 -17.83
N SER A 14 -7.13 16.97 -17.72
CA SER A 14 -8.00 18.13 -17.42
C SER A 14 -8.47 18.24 -15.96
N THR A 15 -8.29 17.21 -15.13
CA THR A 15 -8.87 17.10 -13.79
C THR A 15 -7.99 17.67 -12.66
N SER A 16 -6.67 17.80 -12.87
CA SER A 16 -5.73 18.22 -11.81
C SER A 16 -5.84 19.72 -11.43
N LYS A 17 -6.26 20.60 -12.35
CA LYS A 17 -6.31 22.06 -12.11
C LYS A 17 -7.52 22.56 -11.33
N LYS A 18 -8.54 21.73 -11.05
CA LYS A 18 -9.79 22.14 -10.35
C LYS A 18 -9.93 21.66 -8.91
N LEU A 19 -9.06 20.77 -8.43
CA LEU A 19 -9.15 20.27 -7.05
C LEU A 19 -8.68 21.32 -6.04
N PRO A 20 -9.33 21.45 -4.86
CA PRO A 20 -8.80 22.19 -3.73
C PRO A 20 -7.37 21.74 -3.40
N PRO A 21 -6.46 22.65 -3.02
CA PRO A 21 -5.04 22.30 -2.91
C PRO A 21 -4.75 21.21 -1.86
N MET A 22 -5.61 21.03 -0.86
CA MET A 22 -5.50 19.91 0.10
C MET A 22 -5.77 18.55 -0.58
N LEU A 23 -6.77 18.48 -1.46
CA LEU A 23 -7.08 17.25 -2.20
C LEU A 23 -6.04 16.94 -3.28
N ARG A 24 -5.31 17.95 -3.77
CA ARG A 24 -4.15 17.72 -4.64
C ARG A 24 -3.05 16.97 -3.89
N GLN A 25 -2.70 17.43 -2.69
CA GLN A 25 -1.74 16.70 -1.84
C GLN A 25 -2.19 15.26 -1.58
N TYR A 26 -3.49 15.05 -1.32
CA TYR A 26 -4.04 13.70 -1.15
C TYR A 26 -3.83 12.82 -2.39
N VAL A 27 -4.16 13.33 -3.57
CA VAL A 27 -3.99 12.61 -4.84
C VAL A 27 -2.51 12.33 -5.11
N GLU A 28 -1.61 13.28 -4.84
CA GLU A 28 -0.16 13.08 -4.96
C GLU A 28 0.34 11.93 -4.07
N TYR A 29 -0.14 11.83 -2.82
CA TYR A 29 0.18 10.69 -1.96
C TYR A 29 -0.45 9.39 -2.46
N LYS A 30 -1.68 9.44 -2.98
CA LYS A 30 -2.34 8.25 -3.54
C LYS A 30 -1.61 7.73 -4.78
N GLU A 31 -1.07 8.60 -5.62
CA GLU A 31 -0.24 8.19 -6.76
C GLU A 31 1.06 7.53 -6.32
N GLN A 32 1.70 8.04 -5.27
CA GLN A 32 2.95 7.48 -4.72
C GLN A 32 2.72 6.13 -4.00
N TYR A 33 1.59 5.98 -3.31
CA TYR A 33 1.25 4.81 -2.50
C TYR A 33 -0.07 4.17 -2.99
N ALA A 34 -0.15 3.89 -4.29
CA ALA A 34 -1.37 3.45 -4.96
C ALA A 34 -2.00 2.17 -4.42
N ASP A 35 -1.20 1.30 -3.79
CA ASP A 35 -1.62 0.04 -3.18
C ASP A 35 -1.93 0.16 -1.68
N CYS A 36 -1.94 1.37 -1.15
CA CYS A 36 -2.28 1.69 0.23
C CYS A 36 -3.57 2.51 0.32
N LEU A 37 -4.31 2.32 1.41
CA LEU A 37 -5.36 3.24 1.85
C LEU A 37 -4.70 4.46 2.49
N ILE A 38 -5.01 5.65 2.00
CA ILE A 38 -4.40 6.89 2.47
C ILE A 38 -5.25 7.50 3.58
N PHE A 39 -4.74 7.43 4.81
CA PHE A 39 -5.29 8.15 5.96
C PHE A 39 -4.61 9.51 6.05
N PHE A 40 -5.35 10.56 5.74
CA PHE A 40 -4.81 11.90 5.58
C PHE A 40 -5.21 12.78 6.75
N GLN A 41 -4.24 13.22 7.55
CA GLN A 41 -4.53 13.96 8.78
C GLN A 41 -5.04 15.38 8.48
N VAL A 42 -6.19 15.70 9.06
CA VAL A 42 -6.84 17.00 9.03
C VAL A 42 -7.27 17.33 10.46
N GLY A 43 -6.39 18.03 11.19
CA GLY A 43 -6.61 18.33 12.60
C GLY A 43 -6.59 17.05 13.44
N ASP A 44 -7.66 16.84 14.20
CA ASP A 44 -7.79 15.71 15.14
C ASP A 44 -8.35 14.43 14.50
N PHE A 45 -8.52 14.43 13.18
CA PHE A 45 -9.03 13.30 12.40
C PHE A 45 -8.06 12.88 11.30
N TYR A 46 -8.04 11.59 11.01
CA TYR A 46 -7.62 11.10 9.71
C TYR A 46 -8.83 10.99 8.80
N GLU A 47 -8.78 11.69 7.67
CA GLU A 47 -9.81 11.67 6.64
C GLU A 47 -9.33 10.85 5.44
N LEU A 48 -10.24 10.09 4.84
CA LEU A 48 -10.06 9.39 3.57
C LEU A 48 -11.02 10.00 2.55
N PHE A 49 -10.65 9.96 1.28
CA PHE A 49 -11.44 10.52 0.19
C PHE A 49 -11.62 9.52 -0.96
N PHE A 50 -12.59 9.79 -1.84
CA PHE A 50 -12.83 9.01 -3.05
C PHE A 50 -13.05 7.51 -2.74
N ASP A 51 -12.41 6.61 -3.49
CA ASP A 51 -12.59 5.16 -3.36
C ASP A 51 -12.05 4.60 -2.03
N ASP A 52 -11.01 5.23 -1.45
CA ASP A 52 -10.51 4.83 -0.14
C ASP A 52 -11.57 5.07 0.93
N ALA A 53 -12.32 6.18 0.84
CA ALA A 53 -13.42 6.46 1.77
C ALA A 53 -14.55 5.44 1.65
N VAL A 54 -14.94 5.10 0.41
CA VAL A 54 -16.01 4.11 0.17
C VAL A 54 -15.59 2.75 0.72
N THR A 55 -14.37 2.32 0.41
CA THR A 55 -13.82 1.04 0.85
C THR A 55 -13.76 0.96 2.38
N VAL A 56 -13.12 1.94 3.03
CA VAL A 56 -12.94 1.92 4.49
C VAL A 56 -14.25 2.09 5.23
N ALA A 57 -15.18 2.91 4.72
CA ALA A 57 -16.49 3.05 5.33
C ALA A 57 -17.27 1.73 5.31
N GLN A 58 -17.19 0.97 4.23
CA GLN A 58 -17.83 -0.34 4.14
C GLN A 58 -17.16 -1.36 5.06
N GLU A 59 -15.83 -1.50 5.01
CA GLU A 59 -15.08 -2.52 5.75
C GLU A 59 -15.13 -2.31 7.27
N LEU A 60 -15.05 -1.05 7.70
CA LEU A 60 -15.04 -0.71 9.13
C LEU A 60 -16.40 -0.28 9.66
N ASN A 61 -17.43 -0.28 8.81
CA ASN A 61 -18.78 0.18 9.11
C ASN A 61 -18.80 1.63 9.64
N LEU A 62 -18.06 2.51 8.97
CA LEU A 62 -18.05 3.95 9.28
C LEU A 62 -19.12 4.68 8.48
N THR A 63 -19.56 5.82 8.99
CA THR A 63 -20.45 6.72 8.26
C THR A 63 -19.73 7.31 7.05
N LEU A 64 -20.15 6.89 5.85
CA LEU A 64 -19.74 7.55 4.61
C LEU A 64 -20.50 8.88 4.47
N THR A 65 -19.75 9.96 4.27
CA THR A 65 -20.26 11.29 4.03
C THR A 65 -19.71 11.83 2.72
N SER A 66 -19.98 13.09 2.42
CA SER A 66 -19.34 13.77 1.31
C SER A 66 -18.96 15.20 1.66
N ARG A 67 -17.81 15.60 1.13
CA ARG A 67 -17.33 16.98 1.16
C ARG A 67 -17.99 17.76 0.04
N ASP A 68 -18.32 19.01 0.33
CA ASP A 68 -19.03 19.92 -0.57
C ASP A 68 -20.33 19.30 -1.11
N LYS A 69 -21.22 18.86 -0.20
CA LYS A 69 -22.48 18.16 -0.51
C LYS A 69 -23.37 18.85 -1.56
N ASN A 70 -23.27 20.18 -1.66
CA ASN A 70 -24.05 21.00 -2.59
C ASN A 70 -23.32 21.28 -3.91
N SER A 71 -22.11 20.73 -4.10
CA SER A 71 -21.34 20.81 -5.34
C SER A 71 -21.93 19.87 -6.38
N PRO A 72 -21.82 20.19 -7.68
CA PRO A 72 -22.14 19.23 -8.76
C PRO A 72 -21.31 17.94 -8.67
N ASN A 73 -20.14 17.97 -8.02
CA ASN A 73 -19.27 16.82 -7.83
C ASN A 73 -18.91 16.67 -6.33
N PRO A 74 -19.79 16.09 -5.49
CA PRO A 74 -19.49 15.85 -4.09
C PRO A 74 -18.44 14.73 -3.95
N ILE A 75 -17.50 14.90 -3.03
CA ILE A 75 -16.38 13.95 -2.86
C ILE A 75 -16.69 13.02 -1.68
N PRO A 76 -16.78 11.69 -1.89
CA PRO A 76 -16.96 10.73 -0.80
C PRO A 76 -15.86 10.87 0.26
N MET A 77 -16.24 10.80 1.52
CA MET A 77 -15.36 11.06 2.66
C MET A 77 -15.81 10.27 3.88
N CYS A 78 -14.86 9.67 4.58
CA CYS A 78 -15.04 9.18 5.94
C CYS A 78 -13.82 9.57 6.78
N GLY A 79 -13.96 9.54 8.10
CA GLY A 79 -12.85 9.88 8.98
C GLY A 79 -12.90 9.14 10.29
N VAL A 80 -11.72 9.01 10.91
CA VAL A 80 -11.54 8.40 12.22
C VAL A 80 -10.73 9.35 13.12
N PRO A 81 -11.01 9.41 14.43
CA PRO A 81 -10.23 10.26 15.33
C PRO A 81 -8.78 9.75 15.45
N VAL A 82 -7.82 10.67 15.47
CA VAL A 82 -6.38 10.35 15.58
C VAL A 82 -6.08 9.52 16.83
N ALA A 83 -6.75 9.80 17.94
CA ALA A 83 -6.51 9.12 19.23
C ALA A 83 -6.79 7.61 19.22
N VAL A 84 -7.56 7.11 18.24
CA VAL A 84 -7.96 5.70 18.15
C VAL A 84 -7.58 5.07 16.81
N ILE A 85 -6.70 5.72 16.03
CA ILE A 85 -6.34 5.30 14.67
C ILE A 85 -5.78 3.88 14.63
N ASP A 86 -4.91 3.52 15.59
CA ASP A 86 -4.19 2.26 15.58
C ASP A 86 -5.17 1.06 15.58
N ASN A 87 -6.28 1.14 16.33
CA ASN A 87 -7.33 0.10 16.32
C ASN A 87 -8.00 -0.08 14.94
N TYR A 88 -8.19 1.01 14.19
CA TYR A 88 -8.78 0.95 12.84
C TYR A 88 -7.76 0.40 11.83
N VAL A 89 -6.49 0.77 11.97
CA VAL A 89 -5.40 0.28 11.13
C VAL A 89 -5.25 -1.23 11.32
N GLU A 90 -5.22 -1.73 12.55
CA GLU A 90 -5.10 -3.17 12.82
C GLU A 90 -6.23 -3.97 12.15
N ARG A 91 -7.48 -3.52 12.29
CA ARG A 91 -8.64 -4.15 11.63
C ARG A 91 -8.51 -4.19 10.11
N LEU A 92 -8.04 -3.11 9.49
CA LEU A 92 -7.82 -3.06 8.03
C LEU A 92 -6.70 -3.99 7.59
N VAL A 93 -5.63 -4.08 8.38
CA VAL A 93 -4.47 -4.93 8.10
C VAL A 93 -4.83 -6.41 8.25
N ASP A 94 -5.71 -6.77 9.18
CA ASP A 94 -6.29 -8.11 9.29
C ASP A 94 -7.14 -8.47 8.05
N LEU A 95 -7.83 -7.48 7.48
CA LEU A 95 -8.52 -7.58 6.18
C LEU A 95 -7.57 -7.51 4.97
N LYS A 96 -6.25 -7.57 5.20
CA LYS A 96 -5.19 -7.58 4.18
C LYS A 96 -5.00 -6.28 3.40
N TYR A 97 -5.52 -5.17 3.90
CA TYR A 97 -5.20 -3.84 3.35
C TYR A 97 -3.85 -3.34 3.85
N SER A 98 -3.17 -2.54 3.02
CA SER A 98 -2.02 -1.73 3.46
C SER A 98 -2.50 -0.31 3.71
N VAL A 99 -1.95 0.34 4.74
CA VAL A 99 -2.39 1.65 5.19
C VAL A 99 -1.19 2.60 5.23
N ALA A 100 -1.33 3.79 4.66
CA ALA A 100 -0.36 4.86 4.77
C ALA A 100 -0.95 6.00 5.62
N LEU A 101 -0.28 6.33 6.72
CA LEU A 101 -0.65 7.45 7.60
C LEU A 101 0.13 8.70 7.17
N ILE A 102 -0.60 9.73 6.74
CA ILE A 102 -0.04 11.01 6.33
C ILE A 102 -0.33 12.04 7.42
N SER A 103 0.68 12.37 8.22
CA SER A 103 0.53 13.21 9.41
C SER A 103 0.87 14.68 9.13
N GLN A 104 0.24 15.58 9.88
CA GLN A 104 0.54 17.01 9.81
C GLN A 104 1.86 17.31 10.53
N CYS A 105 2.78 18.00 9.84
CA CYS A 105 4.07 18.39 10.39
C CYS A 105 4.00 19.69 11.21
N SER A 106 2.93 20.48 11.03
CA SER A 106 2.79 21.79 11.64
C SER A 106 1.33 22.09 11.99
N LEU A 107 1.14 22.89 13.04
CA LEU A 107 -0.19 23.38 13.40
C LEU A 107 -0.69 24.39 12.35
N PRO A 108 -2.00 24.41 12.03
CA PRO A 108 -2.57 25.46 11.18
C PRO A 108 -2.35 26.83 11.83
N GLN A 109 -1.62 27.72 11.16
CA GLN A 109 -1.38 29.08 11.64
C GLN A 109 -2.11 30.09 10.75
N PRO A 110 -2.82 31.09 11.33
CA PRO A 110 -3.47 32.15 10.55
C PRO A 110 -2.46 32.86 9.64
N GLY A 111 -2.76 32.93 8.34
CA GLY A 111 -1.90 33.60 7.36
C GLY A 111 -0.72 32.76 6.83
N LYS A 112 -0.43 31.59 7.40
CA LYS A 112 0.40 30.60 6.71
C LYS A 112 -0.44 29.85 5.67
N GLY A 113 0.21 29.50 4.56
CA GLY A 113 -0.38 28.73 3.46
C GLY A 113 -0.76 27.30 3.87
N MET A 114 -0.75 26.39 2.91
CA MET A 114 -1.10 24.99 3.13
C MET A 114 -0.30 24.37 4.28
N VAL A 115 -0.96 23.55 5.12
CA VAL A 115 -0.29 22.79 6.18
C VAL A 115 0.60 21.73 5.57
N ASP A 116 1.87 21.72 5.97
CA ASP A 116 2.83 20.68 5.56
C ASP A 116 2.46 19.33 6.16
N ARG A 117 2.53 18.31 5.31
CA ARG A 117 2.26 16.92 5.67
C ARG A 117 3.38 16.03 5.18
N LYS A 118 3.57 14.91 5.85
CA LYS A 118 4.53 13.87 5.46
C LYS A 118 3.96 12.50 5.72
N LEU A 119 4.47 11.51 4.98
CA LEU A 119 4.28 10.12 5.37
C LEU A 119 4.90 9.92 6.76
N ASP A 120 4.08 9.47 7.70
CA ASP A 120 4.50 9.12 9.05
C ASP A 120 4.94 7.66 9.09
N ARG A 121 4.04 6.76 8.68
CA ARG A 121 4.32 5.32 8.57
C ARG A 121 3.42 4.62 7.57
N ILE A 122 3.88 3.47 7.10
CA ILE A 122 3.09 2.50 6.34
C ILE A 122 2.95 1.25 7.19
N VAL A 123 1.72 0.76 7.30
CA VAL A 123 1.41 -0.50 7.99
C VAL A 123 0.87 -1.48 6.96
N THR A 124 1.44 -2.68 6.92
CA THR A 124 1.04 -3.74 5.99
C THR A 124 0.80 -5.05 6.72
N PRO A 125 0.18 -6.06 6.07
CA PRO A 125 -0.07 -7.36 6.69
C PRO A 125 1.16 -8.03 7.32
N ALA A 126 2.35 -7.85 6.72
CA ALA A 126 3.62 -8.38 7.24
C ALA A 126 4.52 -7.34 7.93
N VAL A 127 4.09 -6.07 8.00
CA VAL A 127 4.86 -5.00 8.64
C VAL A 127 3.91 -4.23 9.55
N ARG A 128 3.65 -4.82 10.73
CA ARG A 128 2.65 -4.37 11.70
C ARG A 128 3.21 -3.46 12.80
N VAL A 129 4.18 -2.61 12.49
CA VAL A 129 4.79 -1.72 13.49
C VAL A 129 3.79 -0.64 13.92
N THR A 130 2.96 -0.94 14.92
CA THR A 130 2.02 -0.01 15.55
C THR A 130 2.69 0.68 16.75
N GLY A 131 2.22 1.88 17.10
CA GLY A 131 2.89 2.74 18.10
C GLY A 131 2.59 2.36 19.55
N GLY A 132 1.78 1.33 19.76
CA GLY A 132 1.33 0.88 21.08
C GLY A 132 2.34 -0.06 21.74
N ALA A 133 2.61 0.17 23.02
CA ALA A 133 3.57 -0.60 23.81
C ALA A 133 3.15 -2.06 24.11
N ASP A 134 1.90 -2.45 23.83
CA ASP A 134 1.30 -3.70 24.32
C ASP A 134 0.79 -4.67 23.23
N GLY A 135 1.08 -4.41 21.96
CA GLY A 135 0.77 -5.35 20.89
C GLY A 135 1.93 -6.31 20.65
N ALA A 136 1.93 -7.48 21.31
CA ALA A 136 2.77 -8.59 20.88
C ALA A 136 2.35 -9.00 19.45
N SER A 137 2.97 -8.39 18.44
CA SER A 137 2.87 -8.84 17.05
C SER A 137 3.35 -10.28 17.01
N THR A 138 2.46 -11.21 16.67
CA THR A 138 2.85 -12.54 16.25
C THR A 138 3.78 -12.36 15.05
N GLY A 139 5.03 -12.85 15.11
CA GLY A 139 6.02 -12.66 14.06
C GLY A 139 5.40 -12.89 12.68
N THR A 140 5.30 -11.81 11.90
CA THR A 140 4.70 -11.87 10.56
C THR A 140 5.79 -12.03 9.53
N THR A 141 5.62 -12.99 8.63
CA THR A 141 6.61 -13.31 7.62
C THR A 141 6.32 -12.56 6.33
N LEU A 142 7.30 -11.78 5.90
CA LEU A 142 7.37 -11.18 4.58
C LEU A 142 8.20 -12.08 3.68
N ALA A 143 7.73 -12.30 2.45
CA ALA A 143 8.51 -12.94 1.41
C ALA A 143 8.65 -12.05 0.18
N ALA A 144 9.75 -12.18 -0.55
CA ALA A 144 9.97 -11.57 -1.85
C ALA A 144 10.49 -12.64 -2.81
N VAL A 145 9.90 -12.69 -4.00
CA VAL A 145 10.32 -13.59 -5.08
C VAL A 145 10.90 -12.76 -6.20
N VAL A 146 12.08 -13.12 -6.69
CA VAL A 146 12.70 -12.48 -7.86
C VAL A 146 12.87 -13.54 -8.95
N VAL A 147 12.64 -13.16 -10.20
CA VAL A 147 12.91 -14.03 -11.36
C VAL A 147 14.38 -13.86 -11.72
N ASP A 148 15.15 -14.95 -11.66
CA ASP A 148 16.59 -14.96 -11.92
C ASP A 148 16.88 -15.25 -13.40
N SER A 149 16.32 -16.33 -13.91
CA SER A 149 16.38 -16.76 -15.31
C SER A 149 15.12 -17.54 -15.67
N GLU A 150 15.04 -18.08 -16.89
CA GLU A 150 13.89 -18.90 -17.31
C GLU A 150 13.62 -20.03 -16.29
N ASP A 151 12.43 -20.01 -15.71
CA ASP A 151 11.94 -20.95 -14.69
C ASP A 151 12.81 -21.08 -13.42
N ARG A 152 13.61 -20.05 -13.11
CA ARG A 152 14.41 -19.97 -11.88
C ARG A 152 14.06 -18.74 -11.05
N TYR A 153 13.92 -18.97 -9.75
CA TYR A 153 13.44 -17.97 -8.81
C TYR A 153 14.33 -17.88 -7.58
N ASN A 154 14.59 -16.65 -7.14
CA ASN A 154 15.21 -16.39 -5.85
C ASN A 154 14.10 -16.04 -4.86
N LEU A 155 14.14 -16.63 -3.68
CA LEU A 155 13.19 -16.38 -2.60
C LEU A 155 13.95 -15.82 -1.40
N VAL A 156 13.53 -14.65 -0.96
CA VAL A 156 13.97 -14.04 0.30
C VAL A 156 12.76 -13.99 1.22
N PHE A 157 12.91 -14.38 2.48
CA PHE A 157 11.83 -14.28 3.45
C PHE A 157 12.36 -14.08 4.86
N GLY A 158 11.54 -13.52 5.73
CA GLY A 158 11.87 -13.33 7.14
C GLY A 158 10.82 -12.54 7.89
N GLU A 159 11.04 -12.41 9.18
CA GLU A 159 10.20 -11.64 10.09
C GLU A 159 10.87 -10.30 10.38
N VAL A 160 10.09 -9.22 10.35
CA VAL A 160 10.61 -7.87 10.61
C VAL A 160 11.10 -7.75 12.04
N GLU A 161 10.41 -8.39 12.98
CA GLU A 161 10.68 -8.35 14.42
C GLU A 161 12.00 -9.05 14.79
N SER A 162 12.29 -10.19 14.16
CA SER A 162 13.53 -10.93 14.42
C SER A 162 14.73 -10.35 13.68
N GLY A 163 14.51 -9.65 12.57
CA GLY A 163 15.56 -9.18 11.68
C GLY A 163 16.32 -10.31 10.96
N ILE A 164 15.87 -11.56 11.10
CA ILE A 164 16.49 -12.71 10.46
C ILE A 164 15.90 -12.86 9.06
N LEU A 165 16.78 -12.86 8.06
CA LEU A 165 16.44 -13.10 6.67
C LEU A 165 17.00 -14.44 6.21
N HIS A 166 16.17 -15.18 5.50
CA HIS A 166 16.52 -16.41 4.82
C HIS A 166 16.50 -16.19 3.32
N VAL A 167 17.48 -16.76 2.64
CA VAL A 167 17.61 -16.69 1.19
C VAL A 167 17.65 -18.10 0.62
N ARG A 168 17.00 -18.29 -0.53
CA ARG A 168 17.06 -19.47 -1.38
C ARG A 168 17.28 -19.01 -2.81
N ASP A 169 18.35 -19.49 -3.42
CA ASP A 169 18.74 -19.07 -4.76
C ASP A 169 18.41 -20.13 -5.79
N SER A 170 18.04 -19.67 -7.00
CA SER A 170 17.84 -20.48 -8.20
C SER A 170 16.88 -21.68 -8.03
N LEU A 171 15.80 -21.47 -7.28
CA LEU A 171 14.75 -22.47 -7.09
C LEU A 171 14.00 -22.73 -8.40
N PRO A 172 13.76 -24.00 -8.78
CA PRO A 172 12.74 -24.32 -9.77
C PRO A 172 11.34 -24.02 -9.20
N PHE A 173 10.36 -23.81 -10.09
CA PHE A 173 9.02 -23.39 -9.68
C PHE A 173 8.37 -24.30 -8.63
N ASP A 174 8.47 -25.63 -8.77
CA ASP A 174 7.85 -26.57 -7.84
C ASP A 174 8.42 -26.44 -6.40
N LEU A 175 9.72 -26.20 -6.27
CA LEU A 175 10.36 -26.00 -4.97
C LEU A 175 10.04 -24.62 -4.40
N LEU A 176 9.97 -23.58 -5.24
CA LEU A 176 9.47 -22.26 -4.82
C LEU A 176 8.07 -22.37 -4.21
N GLN A 177 7.18 -23.13 -4.86
CA GLN A 177 5.82 -23.35 -4.36
C GLN A 177 5.81 -24.09 -3.03
N GLN A 178 6.64 -25.12 -2.88
CA GLN A 178 6.76 -25.86 -1.63
C GLN A 178 7.28 -24.99 -0.49
N GLU A 179 8.32 -24.18 -0.74
CA GLU A 179 8.87 -23.26 0.26
C GLU A 179 7.84 -22.22 0.68
N LEU A 180 7.16 -21.56 -0.26
CA LEU A 180 6.14 -20.56 0.06
C LEU A 180 4.93 -21.16 0.78
N ALA A 181 4.54 -22.40 0.46
CA ALA A 181 3.49 -23.11 1.19
C ALA A 181 3.91 -23.47 2.62
N ARG A 182 5.19 -23.83 2.82
CA ARG A 182 5.77 -24.13 4.15
C ARG A 182 5.90 -22.88 5.02
N ILE A 183 6.33 -21.77 4.42
CA ILE A 183 6.54 -20.49 5.09
C ILE A 183 5.20 -19.82 5.40
N ALA A 184 4.22 -19.96 4.50
CA ALA A 184 2.89 -19.35 4.60
C ALA A 184 2.94 -17.83 4.91
N PRO A 185 3.67 -17.02 4.11
CA PRO A 185 3.89 -15.61 4.42
C PRO A 185 2.59 -14.80 4.37
N GLU A 186 2.47 -13.80 5.24
CA GLU A 186 1.35 -12.87 5.27
C GLU A 186 1.38 -11.89 4.10
N GLU A 187 2.56 -11.62 3.56
CA GLU A 187 2.76 -10.75 2.41
C GLU A 187 3.85 -11.29 1.50
N VAL A 188 3.59 -11.25 0.18
CA VAL A 188 4.56 -11.63 -0.84
C VAL A 188 4.75 -10.50 -1.83
N VAL A 189 6.00 -10.06 -1.97
CA VAL A 189 6.41 -9.08 -2.96
C VAL A 189 6.87 -9.79 -4.22
N LEU A 190 6.26 -9.46 -5.35
CA LEU A 190 6.61 -9.93 -6.68
C LEU A 190 7.10 -8.78 -7.56
N PRO A 191 8.01 -9.02 -8.51
CA PRO A 191 8.38 -8.04 -9.51
C PRO A 191 7.18 -7.73 -10.41
N ARG A 192 7.02 -6.46 -10.76
CA ARG A 192 6.00 -5.99 -11.74
C ARG A 192 6.42 -6.32 -13.17
N THR A 193 7.71 -6.43 -13.41
CA THR A 193 8.31 -6.69 -14.73
C THR A 193 9.48 -7.64 -14.59
N HIS A 194 9.73 -8.42 -15.64
CA HIS A 194 11.00 -9.13 -15.81
C HIS A 194 11.41 -9.04 -17.28
N GLY A 195 12.54 -8.38 -17.53
CA GLY A 195 12.88 -7.91 -18.87
C GLY A 195 11.78 -6.96 -19.39
N GLU A 196 11.33 -7.17 -20.63
CA GLU A 196 10.27 -6.35 -21.25
C GLU A 196 8.84 -6.82 -20.90
N ARG A 197 8.69 -7.91 -20.16
CA ARG A 197 7.38 -8.52 -19.88
C ARG A 197 6.81 -8.00 -18.57
N THR A 198 5.54 -7.57 -18.59
CA THR A 198 4.77 -7.33 -17.37
C THR A 198 4.40 -8.66 -16.72
N LEU A 199 4.58 -8.74 -15.41
CA LEU A 199 4.19 -9.88 -14.59
C LEU A 199 2.88 -9.57 -13.88
N ASP A 200 1.84 -10.32 -14.22
CA ASP A 200 0.51 -10.21 -13.64
C ASP A 200 -0.18 -11.60 -13.62
N LEU A 201 -1.47 -11.64 -13.29
CA LEU A 201 -2.24 -12.89 -13.24
C LEU A 201 -2.44 -13.57 -14.61
N ARG A 202 -2.03 -12.95 -15.73
CA ARG A 202 -2.02 -13.58 -17.06
C ARG A 202 -0.74 -14.39 -17.27
N THR A 203 0.33 -14.06 -16.56
CA THR A 203 1.57 -14.84 -16.55
C THR A 203 1.35 -16.15 -15.80
N ASN A 204 1.62 -17.29 -16.46
CA ASN A 204 1.21 -18.61 -15.97
C ASN A 204 1.74 -18.92 -14.56
N TRP A 205 3.04 -18.78 -14.33
CA TRP A 205 3.64 -19.07 -13.02
C TRP A 205 3.11 -18.15 -11.92
N VAL A 206 2.91 -16.85 -12.21
CA VAL A 206 2.35 -15.87 -11.27
C VAL A 206 0.94 -16.29 -10.88
N ARG A 207 0.09 -16.63 -11.86
CA ARG A 207 -1.27 -17.09 -11.61
C ARG A 207 -1.30 -18.36 -10.75
N LEU A 208 -0.45 -19.33 -11.05
CA LEU A 208 -0.34 -20.58 -10.30
C LEU A 208 0.18 -20.39 -8.88
N LEU A 209 1.06 -19.41 -8.67
CA LEU A 209 1.61 -19.05 -7.38
C LEU A 209 0.57 -18.31 -6.53
N VAL A 210 0.00 -17.22 -7.07
CA VAL A 210 -1.01 -16.40 -6.39
C VAL A 210 -2.26 -17.22 -6.05
N GLY A 211 -2.67 -18.14 -6.94
CA GLY A 211 -3.80 -19.03 -6.67
C GLY A 211 -3.60 -19.98 -5.48
N ARG A 212 -2.36 -20.21 -5.04
CA ARG A 212 -2.04 -21.01 -3.84
C ARG A 212 -1.83 -20.15 -2.59
N LEU A 213 -1.52 -18.87 -2.76
CA LEU A 213 -1.23 -17.91 -1.68
C LEU A 213 -2.46 -17.10 -1.28
N ILE A 214 -3.59 -17.77 -1.09
CA ILE A 214 -4.90 -17.11 -0.85
C ILE A 214 -4.97 -16.29 0.44
N HIS A 215 -4.07 -16.55 1.39
CA HIS A 215 -4.00 -15.84 2.68
C HIS A 215 -2.97 -14.70 2.69
N ALA A 216 -2.13 -14.63 1.66
CA ALA A 216 -1.07 -13.64 1.55
C ALA A 216 -1.56 -12.40 0.79
N SER A 217 -1.15 -11.22 1.25
CA SER A 217 -1.23 -10.00 0.46
C SER A 217 -0.15 -10.02 -0.62
N ILE A 218 -0.55 -9.98 -1.89
CA ILE A 218 0.39 -9.95 -3.03
C ILE A 218 0.67 -8.50 -3.44
N LYS A 219 1.93 -8.08 -3.39
CA LYS A 219 2.37 -6.74 -3.79
C LYS A 219 3.28 -6.81 -5.01
N TYR A 220 3.01 -5.97 -6.01
CA TYR A 220 3.89 -5.84 -7.17
C TYR A 220 4.76 -4.60 -7.05
N ARG A 221 6.08 -4.78 -7.18
CA ARG A 221 7.07 -3.70 -7.14
C ARG A 221 7.93 -3.71 -8.41
N PRO A 222 8.32 -2.54 -8.94
CA PRO A 222 9.16 -2.50 -10.13
C PRO A 222 10.52 -3.15 -9.85
N GLU A 223 11.16 -3.68 -10.89
CA GLU A 223 12.39 -4.50 -10.73
C GLU A 223 13.53 -3.67 -10.12
N ASP A 224 13.61 -2.37 -10.41
CA ASP A 224 14.58 -1.44 -9.84
C ASP A 224 14.42 -1.24 -8.32
N TYR A 225 13.19 -1.34 -7.80
CA TYR A 225 12.92 -1.36 -6.36
C TYR A 225 13.61 -2.56 -5.70
N MET A 226 13.64 -3.71 -6.38
CA MET A 226 14.30 -4.94 -5.90
C MET A 226 15.82 -4.92 -6.14
N GLN A 227 16.29 -4.27 -7.21
CA GLN A 227 17.71 -4.20 -7.59
C GLN A 227 18.52 -3.16 -6.79
N ARG A 228 17.86 -2.21 -6.11
CA ARG A 228 18.54 -1.23 -5.23
C ARG A 228 19.32 -1.86 -4.05
N CYS A 229 19.25 -3.18 -3.89
CA CYS A 229 19.99 -3.97 -2.92
C CYS A 229 21.37 -4.45 -3.42
N SER A 230 22.02 -3.77 -4.37
CA SER A 230 23.43 -4.05 -4.74
C SER A 230 24.45 -3.57 -3.69
N ILE A 231 23.99 -3.16 -2.50
CA ILE A 231 24.83 -2.74 -1.37
C ILE A 231 24.65 -3.81 -0.29
N ALA A 232 25.73 -4.52 0.04
CA ALA A 232 25.78 -5.66 0.96
C ALA A 232 25.25 -5.39 2.38
N THR A 233 24.93 -4.13 2.72
CA THR A 233 24.24 -3.78 3.96
C THR A 233 23.60 -2.41 3.80
N ARG A 234 22.28 -2.31 4.00
CA ARG A 234 21.62 -1.06 4.40
C ARG A 234 20.86 -1.29 5.68
N SER A 235 21.05 -0.38 6.63
CA SER A 235 20.12 -0.23 7.75
C SER A 235 18.74 0.10 7.19
N LEU A 236 17.68 -0.47 7.80
CA LEU A 236 16.28 -0.14 7.51
C LEU A 236 16.02 1.38 7.57
N ALA A 237 16.83 2.13 8.33
CA ALA A 237 16.82 3.59 8.37
C ALA A 237 17.10 4.28 7.01
N GLY A 238 17.67 3.57 6.04
CA GLY A 238 17.97 4.09 4.69
C GLY A 238 16.82 3.94 3.68
N VAL A 239 15.70 3.32 4.07
CA VAL A 239 14.50 3.19 3.24
C VAL A 239 13.57 4.36 3.58
N ARG A 240 13.22 5.19 2.59
CA ARG A 240 12.26 6.30 2.78
C ARG A 240 10.93 5.72 3.26
N GLY A 241 10.50 6.10 4.46
CA GLY A 241 9.29 5.58 5.13
C GLY A 241 9.53 4.56 6.26
N TYR A 242 10.77 4.09 6.46
CA TYR A 242 11.16 3.19 7.56
C TYR A 242 12.10 3.85 8.59
N ALA A 243 12.49 5.10 8.36
CA ALA A 243 13.50 5.81 9.16
C ALA A 243 12.96 6.42 10.47
N SER A 244 11.94 5.81 11.07
CA SER A 244 11.40 6.22 12.38
C SER A 244 11.09 5.01 13.25
N LEU A 245 12.07 4.11 13.33
CA LEU A 245 12.28 3.25 14.51
C LEU A 245 13.20 4.00 15.48
#